data_AF-A0A5C7VTG2-F1
#
_entry.id   AF-A0A5C7VTG2-F1
#
_cell.length_a   1.000
_cell.length_b   1.000
_cell.length_c   1.000
_cell.angle_alpha   90.00
_cell.angle_beta   90.00
_cell.angle_gamma   90.00
#
_symmetry.space_group_name_H-M   'P 1'
#
loop_
_entity.id
_entity.type
_entity.pdbx_description
1 polymer ?
#
loop_
_entity_poly.entity_id
_entity_poly.type
_entity_poly.pdbx_seq_one_letter_code
_entity_poly.pdbx_strand_id
1 'polypeptide(L)'
;MDPITHALSGALLARAAAPSIAQPLRESAVLPLRLYVITGCAAAAFPDVDFALRLVGTLTYLNWHQGPTHSLILLPLWAWLLGKR
;
A
#
# COMPACT_ATOMS: atom_id res chain seq x y z
N MET A 1 7.24 -4.38 10.25
CA MET A 1 8.11 -3.19 10.04
C MET A 1 7.45 -2.03 10.77
N ASP A 2 8.16 -0.97 11.17
CA ASP A 2 7.43 0.20 11.69
C ASP A 2 6.64 0.90 10.54
N PRO A 3 5.49 1.53 10.84
CA PRO A 3 4.62 2.10 9.79
C PRO A 3 5.28 3.18 8.94
N ILE A 4 6.22 3.95 9.51
CA ILE A 4 6.91 5.03 8.78
C ILE A 4 7.82 4.42 7.73
N THR A 5 8.66 3.47 8.11
CA THR A 5 9.53 2.79 7.16
C THR A 5 8.67 2.06 6.11
N HIS A 6 7.54 1.47 6.50
CA HIS A 6 6.65 0.75 5.58
C HIS A 6 6.12 1.67 4.48
N ALA A 7 5.58 2.82 4.89
CA ALA A 7 5.11 3.86 3.99
C ALA A 7 6.22 4.39 3.06
N LEU A 8 7.41 4.69 3.61
CA LEU A 8 8.54 5.19 2.83
C LEU A 8 9.06 4.16 1.82
N SER A 9 9.10 2.88 2.19
CA SER A 9 9.46 1.81 1.26
C SER A 9 8.48 1.72 0.08
N GLY A 10 7.17 1.85 0.33
CA GLY A 10 6.17 1.93 -0.73
C GLY A 10 6.34 3.14 -1.64
N ALA A 11 6.63 4.30 -1.05
CA ALA A 11 6.89 5.54 -1.78
C ALA A 11 8.10 5.41 -2.72
N LEU A 12 9.18 4.81 -2.23
CA LEU A 12 10.41 4.59 -2.99
C LEU A 12 10.24 3.52 -4.08
N LEU A 13 9.52 2.43 -3.79
CA LEU A 13 9.19 1.39 -4.76
C LEU A 13 8.35 1.97 -5.90
N ALA A 14 7.31 2.75 -5.60
CA ALA A 14 6.47 3.38 -6.62
C ALA A 14 7.25 4.41 -7.45
N ARG A 15 8.17 5.17 -6.84
CA ARG A 15 9.08 6.07 -7.57
C ARG A 15 9.96 5.29 -8.56
N ALA A 16 10.51 4.16 -8.13
CA ALA A 16 11.37 3.32 -8.97
C ALA A 16 10.59 2.66 -10.12
N ALA A 17 9.33 2.27 -9.87
CA ALA A 17 8.46 1.64 -10.86
C ALA A 17 7.75 2.62 -11.81
N ALA A 18 7.67 3.91 -11.47
CA ALA A 18 6.93 4.92 -12.25
C ALA A 18 7.30 4.96 -13.75
N PRO A 19 8.58 4.86 -14.17
CA PRO A 19 8.93 4.83 -15.60
C PRO A 19 8.33 3.62 -16.34
N SER A 20 8.36 2.44 -15.72
CA SER A 20 7.82 1.20 -16.28
C SER A 20 6.28 1.21 -16.34
N ILE A 21 5.63 1.83 -15.34
CA ILE A 21 4.16 1.95 -15.31
C ILE A 21 3.67 2.99 -16.33
N ALA A 22 4.42 4.07 -16.57
CA ALA A 22 4.07 5.11 -17.53
C ALA A 22 4.24 4.68 -19.00
N GLN A 23 5.14 3.73 -19.29
CA GLN A 23 5.39 3.22 -20.64
C GLN A 23 4.15 2.64 -21.37
N PRO A 24 3.30 1.79 -20.74
CA PRO A 24 2.08 1.28 -21.38
C PRO A 24 0.94 2.31 -21.48
N LEU A 25 0.98 3.43 -20.76
CA LEU A 25 -0.09 4.45 -20.72
C LEU A 25 0.00 5.49 -21.85
N ARG A 26 0.72 5.24 -22.95
CA ARG A 26 1.03 6.24 -24.01
C ARG A 26 -0.17 6.97 -24.65
N GLU A 27 -1.41 6.53 -24.45
CA GLU A 27 -2.62 7.22 -24.91
C GLU A 27 -3.41 7.97 -23.80
N SER A 28 -3.06 7.75 -22.53
CA SER A 28 -3.71 8.37 -21.36
C SER A 28 -2.73 9.29 -20.64
N ALA A 29 -3.21 10.46 -20.19
CA ALA A 29 -2.39 11.48 -19.55
C ALA A 29 -1.39 10.90 -18.53
N VAL A 30 -0.09 11.13 -18.77
CA VAL A 30 0.97 10.71 -17.84
C VAL A 30 0.75 11.40 -16.50
N LEU A 31 0.53 10.62 -15.44
CA LEU A 31 0.34 11.17 -14.10
C LEU A 31 1.67 11.80 -13.60
N PRO A 32 1.62 12.91 -12.85
CA PRO A 32 2.83 13.47 -12.24
C PRO A 32 3.46 12.50 -11.23
N LEU A 33 4.80 12.46 -11.17
CA LEU A 33 5.57 11.56 -10.29
C LEU A 33 5.11 11.59 -8.83
N ARG A 34 4.75 12.78 -8.32
CA ARG A 34 4.23 12.96 -6.96
C ARG A 34 3.03 12.07 -6.67
N LEU A 35 2.15 11.83 -7.64
CA LEU A 35 0.99 10.97 -7.44
C LEU A 35 1.40 9.51 -7.26
N TYR A 36 2.31 8.98 -8.08
CA TYR A 36 2.86 7.63 -7.90
C TYR A 36 3.50 7.45 -6.52
N VAL A 37 4.27 8.44 -6.07
CA VAL A 37 4.94 8.41 -4.76
C VAL A 37 3.92 8.41 -3.63
N ILE A 38 2.90 9.28 -3.70
CA ILE A 38 1.85 9.37 -2.66
C ILE A 38 0.98 8.11 -2.65
N THR A 39 0.60 7.57 -3.81
CA THR A 39 -0.17 6.32 -3.87
C THR A 39 0.65 5.14 -3.38
N GLY A 40 1.93 5.03 -3.73
CA GLY A 40 2.81 3.99 -3.19
C GLY A 40 2.97 4.09 -1.67
N CYS A 41 3.12 5.31 -1.15
CA CYS A 41 3.16 5.58 0.29
C CYS A 41 1.88 5.13 0.99
N ALA A 42 0.73 5.58 0.49
CA ALA A 42 -0.57 5.24 1.06
C ALA A 42 -0.89 3.74 0.96
N ALA A 43 -0.60 3.12 -0.19
CA ALA A 43 -0.85 1.70 -0.42
C ALA A 43 -0.01 0.80 0.51
N ALA A 44 1.25 1.16 0.76
CA ALA A 44 2.09 0.44 1.71
C ALA A 44 1.67 0.68 3.17
N ALA A 45 1.27 1.89 3.54
CA ALA A 45 0.80 2.18 4.91
C ALA A 45 -0.58 1.56 5.23
N PHE A 46 -1.40 1.28 4.22
CA PHE A 46 -2.81 0.94 4.42
C PHE A 46 -3.06 -0.34 5.24
N PRO A 47 -2.35 -1.46 5.02
CA PRO A 47 -2.49 -2.66 5.84
C PRO A 47 -2.32 -2.42 7.35
N ASP A 48 -1.50 -1.43 7.74
CA ASP A 48 -1.21 -1.12 9.15
C ASP A 48 -2.41 -0.52 9.92
N VAL A 49 -3.54 -0.24 9.24
CA VAL A 49 -4.81 0.11 9.91
C VAL A 49 -5.30 -1.01 10.84
N ASP A 50 -4.80 -2.22 10.65
CA ASP A 50 -5.01 -3.37 11.53
C ASP A 50 -4.47 -3.19 12.96
N PHE A 51 -3.72 -2.12 13.23
CA PHE A 51 -3.39 -1.68 14.59
C PHE A 51 -4.64 -1.54 15.47
N ALA A 52 -5.81 -1.21 14.89
CA ALA A 52 -7.08 -1.19 15.59
C ALA A 52 -7.44 -2.53 16.27
N LEU A 53 -6.94 -3.67 15.77
CA LEU A 53 -7.12 -5.00 16.37
C LEU A 53 -6.47 -5.13 17.75
N ARG A 54 -5.55 -4.22 18.13
CA ARG A 54 -5.05 -4.17 19.51
C ARG A 54 -6.14 -3.90 20.54
N LEU A 55 -7.24 -3.27 20.14
CA LEU A 55 -8.42 -3.09 21.00
C LEU A 55 -9.13 -4.42 21.32
N VAL A 56 -8.98 -5.42 20.45
CA VAL A 56 -9.53 -6.78 20.64
C VAL A 56 -8.54 -7.64 21.42
N GLY A 57 -7.25 -7.54 21.11
CA GLY A 57 -6.19 -8.21 21.87
C GLY A 57 -4.86 -8.28 21.13
N THR A 58 -3.77 -8.39 21.90
CA THR A 58 -2.41 -8.41 21.34
C THR A 58 -2.16 -9.60 20.42
N LEU A 59 -2.62 -10.81 20.78
CA LEU A 59 -2.43 -11.99 19.94
C LEU A 59 -3.24 -11.89 18.64
N THR A 60 -4.47 -11.38 18.71
CA THR A 60 -5.29 -11.13 17.51
C THR A 60 -4.60 -10.12 16.60
N TYR A 61 -4.12 -9.00 17.14
CA TYR A 61 -3.34 -8.03 16.39
C TYR A 61 -2.12 -8.66 15.72
N LEU A 62 -1.28 -9.39 16.46
CA LEU A 62 -0.05 -9.99 15.91
C LEU A 62 -0.34 -11.02 14.82
N ASN A 63 -1.32 -11.91 15.03
CA ASN A 63 -1.69 -12.94 14.05
C ASN A 63 -2.20 -12.32 12.73
N TRP A 64 -2.93 -11.21 12.81
CA TRP A 64 -3.44 -10.53 11.63
C TRP A 64 -2.35 -9.70 10.95
N HIS A 65 -1.61 -8.91 11.74
CA HIS A 65 -0.56 -8.00 11.29
C HIS A 65 0.64 -8.70 10.65
N GLN A 66 0.98 -9.90 11.11
CA GLN A 66 2.06 -10.71 10.53
C GLN A 66 1.56 -11.65 9.41
N GLY A 67 0.25 -11.68 9.15
CA GLY A 67 -0.37 -12.65 8.27
C GLY A 67 -1.34 -12.00 7.27
N PRO A 68 -2.66 -12.21 7.40
CA PRO A 68 -3.65 -11.83 6.41
C PRO A 68 -3.54 -10.40 5.87
N THR A 69 -3.34 -9.40 6.74
CA THR A 69 -3.38 -7.97 6.36
C THR A 69 -2.24 -7.61 5.41
N HIS A 70 -1.10 -8.29 5.56
CA HIS A 70 0.11 -8.13 4.76
C HIS A 70 0.29 -9.22 3.69
N SER A 71 -0.74 -10.04 3.45
CA SER A 71 -0.66 -11.11 2.45
C SER A 71 -0.87 -10.60 1.03
N LEU A 72 -0.20 -11.23 0.06
CA LEU A 72 -0.41 -10.96 -1.37
C LEU A 72 -1.85 -11.24 -1.81
N ILE A 73 -2.55 -12.14 -1.11
CA ILE A 73 -3.94 -12.51 -1.39
C ILE A 73 -4.90 -11.37 -1.02
N LEU A 74 -4.62 -10.62 0.05
CA LEU A 74 -5.47 -9.52 0.50
C LEU A 74 -5.17 -8.20 -0.22
N LEU A 75 -3.99 -8.06 -0.85
CA LEU A 75 -3.62 -6.85 -1.60
C LEU A 75 -4.65 -6.42 -2.66
N PRO A 76 -5.24 -7.31 -3.48
CA PRO A 76 -6.31 -6.92 -4.42
C PRO A 76 -7.54 -6.34 -3.71
N LEU A 77 -7.91 -6.86 -2.54
CA LEU A 77 -9.02 -6.33 -1.76
C LEU A 77 -8.70 -4.92 -1.24
N TRP A 78 -7.48 -4.69 -0.76
CA TRP A 78 -7.02 -3.36 -0.37
C TRP A 78 -7.01 -2.38 -1.52
N ALA A 79 -6.48 -2.79 -2.68
CA ALA A 79 -6.48 -1.98 -3.89
C ALA A 79 -7.90 -1.61 -4.32
N TRP A 80 -8.85 -2.56 -4.22
CA TRP A 80 -10.25 -2.29 -4.50
C TRP A 80 -10.84 -1.29 -3.50
N LEU A 81 -10.63 -1.47 -2.19
CA LEU A 81 -11.14 -0.55 -1.17
C LEU A 81 -10.60 0.88 -1.31
N LEU A 82 -9.35 1.03 -1.73
CA LEU A 82 -8.70 2.32 -1.95
C LEU A 82 -9.02 2.94 -3.32
N GLY A 83 -9.22 2.10 -4.34
CA GLY A 83 -9.33 2.51 -5.73
C GLY A 83 -10.76 2.66 -6.25
N LYS A 84 -11.76 2.16 -5.51
CA LYS A 84 -13.16 2.26 -5.91
C LYS A 84 -13.60 3.73 -5.89
N ARG A 85 -13.88 4.26 -7.07
CA ARG A 85 -14.76 5.42 -7.30
C ARG A 85 -16.07 4.92 -7.86
#